data_AF-A0AAD9EI38-F1
#
_entry.id   AF-A0AAD9EI38-F1
#
_cell.length_a   1.000
_cell.length_b   1.000
_cell.length_c   1.000
_cell.angle_alpha   90.00
_cell.angle_beta   90.00
_cell.angle_gamma   90.00
#
_symmetry.space_group_name_H-M   'P 1'
#
loop_
_entity.id
_entity.type
_entity.pdbx_description
1 polymer ?
#
loop_
_entity_poly.entity_id
_entity_poly.type
_entity_poly.pdbx_seq_one_letter_code
_entity_poly.pdbx_strand_id
1 'polypeptide(L)'
;MIDWTAGDASGAPTSAAQEDEDLQAAIRNSAIESGLTPQEAGVTNTGANAAYFGPANRADYDSNSWAMVPTGVDSSESKSNDDSAPSLRKREPGAPAFLVQQPHSRTEQHRLGSILTILHEIPLVRNALLSAGEQAASYGYNSEWWKGQPIYKPHVLAAMERDELQWGDDAKPDFHEEIHRLMAFLDQTERSYGSVEAMAYLVPASSYPLERQFFDSLHDHTDPEVIKPLTHSAHTIYTMTLENYQEPSRFSYLSFELQKDQYEKTKTLYEALDWVVWNDACTWTEITPETKMVYLDDIGEVMIMAIDGTEPPESMDIPEVWYPERYLAGRKEEARVIQEHIAWVFNRLYKAGSMEYEATNWVDNDTYKVYDVKEMLEKTIKEYEGQVQYLDGLGRFRELQKLADDEKQSVRPEDVPCVKTAEEEELSKTAEQMVKRCRQLLSEQEAKLAKLKWERERLTERQRSLGKLLTDPNHRGLSKPFIGKKYLLRGVSTGKDVTYVCKREEPSLIELDENSGPVDQWWRLSYTTGDAQPAKAEVRLMSIRYRHIF
;
A
#
# COMPACT_ATOMS: atom_id res chain seq x y z
N MET A 1 -7.55 -80.54 -54.13
CA MET A 1 -7.45 -81.14 -55.46
C MET A 1 -6.76 -80.10 -56.33
N ILE A 2 -5.63 -80.48 -56.93
CA ILE A 2 -4.75 -79.70 -57.82
C ILE A 2 -3.89 -78.67 -57.08
N ASP A 3 -2.56 -78.66 -57.15
CA ASP A 3 -1.53 -79.65 -57.50
C ASP A 3 -0.21 -79.10 -56.94
N TRP A 4 0.66 -79.96 -56.42
CA TRP A 4 1.99 -79.57 -55.98
C TRP A 4 2.92 -79.54 -57.19
N THR A 5 3.50 -78.39 -57.50
CA THR A 5 4.76 -78.35 -58.26
C THR A 5 5.79 -77.58 -57.46
N ALA A 6 6.70 -78.34 -56.86
CA ALA A 6 8.01 -77.86 -56.49
C ALA A 6 8.72 -77.35 -57.76
N GLY A 7 9.19 -76.11 -57.71
CA GLY A 7 10.01 -75.51 -58.76
C GLY A 7 11.09 -74.67 -58.09
N ASP A 8 12.27 -75.28 -58.00
CA ASP A 8 13.60 -74.72 -57.74
C ASP A 8 13.79 -73.67 -56.64
N ALA A 9 14.31 -74.17 -55.51
CA ALA A 9 15.23 -73.41 -54.69
C ALA A 9 16.43 -72.96 -55.53
N SER A 10 16.41 -71.70 -55.98
CA SER A 10 17.59 -70.97 -56.39
C SER A 10 17.37 -69.48 -56.12
N GLY A 11 18.25 -68.88 -55.32
CA GLY A 11 18.24 -67.44 -55.08
C GLY A 11 18.42 -67.00 -53.63
N ALA A 12 19.01 -67.81 -52.74
CA ALA A 12 19.64 -67.19 -51.57
C ALA A 12 20.85 -66.38 -52.09
N PRO A 13 20.97 -65.08 -51.77
CA PRO A 13 22.08 -64.26 -52.25
C PRO A 13 23.39 -64.87 -51.76
N THR A 14 24.24 -65.29 -52.70
CA THR A 14 25.53 -65.93 -52.35
C THR A 14 26.63 -64.91 -52.05
N SER A 15 26.29 -63.61 -52.11
CA SER A 15 27.17 -62.52 -51.71
C SER A 15 26.36 -61.30 -51.25
N ALA A 16 26.95 -60.49 -50.37
CA ALA A 16 26.38 -59.24 -49.89
C ALA A 16 26.05 -58.24 -51.02
N ALA A 17 26.73 -58.34 -52.17
CA ALA A 17 26.45 -57.50 -53.33
C ALA A 17 25.10 -57.86 -54.01
N GLN A 18 24.73 -59.15 -54.01
CA GLN A 18 23.45 -59.60 -54.54
C GLN A 18 22.28 -59.23 -53.62
N GLU A 19 22.52 -59.27 -52.31
CA GLU A 19 21.54 -58.86 -51.30
C GLU A 19 21.24 -57.36 -51.38
N ASP A 20 22.27 -56.53 -51.64
CA ASP A 20 22.11 -55.08 -51.81
C ASP A 20 21.42 -54.73 -53.14
N GLU A 21 21.68 -55.49 -54.20
CA GLU A 21 21.01 -55.32 -55.50
C GLU A 21 19.52 -55.69 -55.44
N ASP A 22 19.18 -56.80 -54.77
CA ASP A 22 17.79 -57.20 -54.52
C ASP A 22 17.06 -56.24 -53.59
N LEU A 23 17.74 -55.70 -52.57
CA LEU A 23 17.19 -54.67 -51.69
C LEU A 23 16.91 -53.37 -52.45
N GLN A 24 17.84 -52.93 -53.31
CA GLN A 24 17.66 -51.75 -54.15
C GLN A 24 16.54 -51.94 -55.19
N ALA A 25 16.39 -53.15 -55.74
CA ALA A 25 15.29 -53.48 -56.64
C ALA A 25 13.94 -53.47 -55.91
N ALA A 26 13.86 -54.01 -54.69
CA ALA A 26 12.67 -53.99 -53.86
C ALA A 26 12.24 -52.56 -53.47
N ILE A 27 13.21 -51.71 -53.07
CA ILE A 27 12.96 -50.29 -52.76
C ILE A 27 12.45 -49.55 -53.99
N ARG A 28 13.03 -49.81 -55.17
CA ARG A 28 12.61 -49.19 -56.43
C ARG A 28 11.19 -49.61 -56.83
N ASN A 29 10.83 -50.88 -56.67
CA ASN A 29 9.49 -51.37 -56.97
C ASN A 29 8.45 -50.83 -55.98
N SER A 30 8.75 -50.75 -54.68
CA SER A 30 7.86 -50.12 -53.69
C SER A 30 7.67 -48.61 -53.93
N ALA A 31 8.69 -47.91 -54.44
CA ALA A 31 8.58 -46.49 -54.78
C ALA A 31 7.69 -46.24 -56.01
N ILE A 32 7.68 -47.15 -56.98
CA ILE A 32 6.83 -47.04 -58.17
C ILE A 32 5.37 -47.41 -57.84
N GLU A 33 5.14 -48.39 -56.96
CA GLU A 33 3.80 -48.88 -56.59
C GLU A 33 3.07 -47.94 -55.62
N SER A 34 3.79 -47.16 -54.81
CA SER A 34 3.21 -46.28 -53.79
C SER A 34 2.69 -44.93 -54.33
N GLY A 35 2.96 -44.58 -55.60
CA GLY A 35 2.43 -43.36 -56.24
C GLY A 35 2.73 -42.02 -55.55
N LEU A 36 3.66 -42.00 -54.59
CA LEU A 36 4.04 -40.84 -53.78
C LEU A 36 5.39 -40.30 -54.26
N THR A 37 5.47 -38.98 -54.50
CA THR A 37 6.73 -38.30 -54.83
C THR A 37 7.74 -38.42 -53.67
N PRO A 38 9.05 -38.59 -53.95
CA PRO A 38 10.04 -38.78 -52.91
C PRO A 38 10.05 -37.58 -51.93
N GLN A 39 10.05 -37.91 -50.65
CA GLN A 39 10.09 -36.95 -49.54
C GLN A 39 11.42 -36.18 -49.57
N GLU A 40 11.37 -34.89 -49.91
CA GLU A 40 12.53 -34.00 -49.85
C GLU A 40 12.90 -33.73 -48.38
N ALA A 41 14.13 -34.11 -48.02
CA ALA A 41 14.70 -33.77 -46.73
C ALA A 41 14.97 -32.26 -46.67
N GLY A 42 14.10 -31.54 -45.94
CA GLY A 42 14.43 -30.33 -45.19
C GLY A 42 15.20 -29.23 -45.94
N VAL A 43 14.62 -28.65 -47.00
CA VAL A 43 15.01 -27.33 -47.50
C VAL A 43 13.75 -26.52 -47.83
N THR A 44 13.24 -25.76 -46.87
CA THR A 44 12.11 -24.84 -47.08
C THR A 44 12.62 -23.44 -47.44
N ASN A 45 13.28 -23.30 -48.59
CA ASN A 45 13.42 -22.00 -49.28
C ASN A 45 14.05 -22.19 -50.67
N THR A 46 13.22 -22.22 -51.72
CA THR A 46 13.64 -22.20 -53.12
C THR A 46 13.56 -20.78 -53.72
N GLY A 47 13.76 -19.75 -52.88
CA GLY A 47 13.96 -18.38 -53.35
C GLY A 47 15.41 -18.14 -53.75
N ALA A 48 15.66 -17.26 -54.72
CA ALA A 48 16.98 -16.96 -55.32
C ALA A 48 18.08 -16.42 -54.35
N ASN A 49 17.85 -16.45 -53.04
CA ASN A 49 18.77 -16.02 -51.98
C ASN A 49 18.92 -17.09 -50.86
N ALA A 50 18.81 -18.38 -51.17
CA ALA A 50 19.11 -19.44 -50.21
C ALA A 50 20.62 -19.58 -50.02
N ALA A 51 21.13 -19.42 -48.79
CA ALA A 51 22.54 -19.55 -48.47
C ALA A 51 22.97 -21.03 -48.59
N TYR A 52 23.76 -21.36 -49.61
CA TYR A 52 24.25 -22.71 -49.87
C TYR A 52 25.59 -22.94 -49.15
N PHE A 53 25.63 -23.88 -48.21
CA PHE A 53 26.88 -24.28 -47.55
C PHE A 53 27.71 -25.16 -48.50
N GLY A 54 28.87 -24.66 -48.91
CA GLY A 54 29.85 -25.42 -49.70
C GLY A 54 30.74 -26.32 -48.83
N PRO A 55 31.43 -27.31 -49.44
CA PRO A 55 32.33 -28.22 -48.74
C PRO A 55 33.44 -27.47 -47.96
N ALA A 56 33.86 -28.07 -46.83
CA ALA A 56 34.71 -27.48 -45.79
C ALA A 56 36.18 -27.26 -46.19
N ASN A 57 36.39 -26.46 -47.24
CA ASN A 57 37.70 -26.19 -47.82
C ASN A 57 38.06 -24.68 -47.78
N ARG A 58 37.37 -23.88 -46.96
CA ARG A 58 37.52 -22.42 -46.90
C ARG A 58 38.18 -21.98 -45.60
N ALA A 59 39.08 -21.01 -45.69
CA ALA A 59 39.86 -20.53 -44.55
C ALA A 59 39.03 -19.71 -43.56
N ASP A 60 38.06 -18.93 -44.05
CA ASP A 60 37.13 -18.16 -43.21
C ASP A 60 35.72 -18.25 -43.79
N TYR A 61 34.72 -18.28 -42.90
CA TYR A 61 33.32 -18.15 -43.27
C TYR A 61 32.76 -16.81 -42.76
N ASP A 62 31.90 -16.18 -43.56
CA ASP A 62 31.26 -14.91 -43.21
C ASP A 62 30.24 -15.10 -42.09
N SER A 63 30.44 -14.43 -40.95
CA SER A 63 29.60 -14.53 -39.73
C SER A 63 28.11 -14.23 -39.96
N ASN A 64 27.76 -13.40 -40.93
CA ASN A 64 26.35 -13.15 -41.25
C ASN A 64 25.65 -14.36 -41.89
N SER A 65 26.41 -15.34 -42.35
CA SER A 65 25.90 -16.63 -42.86
C SER A 65 25.69 -17.67 -41.75
N TRP A 66 26.07 -17.36 -40.50
CA TRP A 66 26.04 -18.26 -39.34
C TRP A 66 24.95 -17.90 -38.33
N ALA A 67 24.24 -16.79 -38.53
CA ALA A 67 23.17 -16.38 -37.64
C ALA A 67 21.98 -17.34 -37.81
N MET A 68 21.76 -18.20 -36.80
CA MET A 68 20.54 -19.00 -36.67
C MET A 68 19.33 -18.06 -36.67
N VAL A 69 18.49 -18.13 -37.70
CA VAL A 69 17.18 -17.49 -37.71
C VAL A 69 16.23 -18.43 -36.94
N PRO A 70 15.60 -18.02 -35.83
CA PRO A 70 14.64 -18.87 -35.15
C PRO A 70 13.42 -19.08 -36.06
N THR A 71 13.31 -20.25 -36.67
CA THR A 71 12.12 -20.67 -37.40
C THR A 71 11.12 -21.26 -36.42
N GLY A 72 10.35 -20.38 -35.77
CA GLY A 72 9.17 -20.72 -34.99
C GLY A 72 8.09 -19.69 -35.28
N VAL A 73 7.35 -19.89 -36.37
CA VAL A 73 6.12 -19.16 -36.64
C VAL A 73 4.99 -20.04 -36.13
N ASP A 74 4.55 -19.75 -34.90
CA ASP A 74 3.25 -20.05 -34.28
C ASP A 74 3.43 -20.08 -32.75
N SER A 75 3.74 -18.92 -32.20
CA SER A 75 3.39 -18.54 -30.83
C SER A 75 3.10 -17.05 -30.87
N SER A 76 1.85 -16.73 -31.19
CA SER A 76 1.24 -15.44 -30.83
C SER A 76 0.98 -15.40 -29.32
N GLU A 77 2.02 -15.66 -28.53
CA GLU A 77 2.09 -15.18 -27.16
C GLU A 77 3.13 -14.08 -27.19
N SER A 78 2.66 -12.87 -26.91
CA SER A 78 3.45 -11.68 -26.65
C SER A 78 4.67 -12.01 -25.78
N LYS A 79 5.84 -12.17 -26.40
CA LYS A 79 7.11 -11.93 -25.72
C LYS A 79 7.20 -10.45 -25.44
N SER A 80 6.56 -10.00 -24.35
CA SER A 80 6.97 -8.79 -23.66
C SER A 80 8.39 -9.05 -23.15
N ASN A 81 9.39 -8.59 -23.91
CA ASN A 81 10.75 -8.43 -23.43
C ASN A 81 10.76 -7.34 -22.35
N ASP A 82 10.22 -7.64 -21.17
CA ASP A 82 10.22 -6.78 -19.98
C ASP A 82 11.37 -7.19 -19.01
N ASP A 83 12.13 -8.22 -19.37
CA ASP A 83 13.27 -8.67 -18.58
C ASP A 83 14.47 -7.76 -18.75
N SER A 84 14.80 -7.06 -17.67
CA SER A 84 16.05 -6.32 -17.54
C SER A 84 17.29 -7.21 -17.74
N ALA A 85 18.34 -6.63 -18.32
CA ALA A 85 19.58 -7.33 -18.58
C ALA A 85 20.19 -7.94 -17.28
N PRO A 86 20.88 -9.09 -17.34
CA PRO A 86 21.44 -9.75 -16.16
C PRO A 86 22.33 -8.88 -15.25
N SER A 87 23.01 -7.88 -15.81
CA SER A 87 23.81 -6.92 -15.05
C SER A 87 22.97 -5.99 -14.19
N LEU A 88 21.77 -5.59 -14.65
CA LEU A 88 20.86 -4.66 -13.97
C LEU A 88 20.08 -5.30 -12.82
N ARG A 89 20.06 -6.63 -12.76
CA ARG A 89 19.44 -7.42 -11.69
C ARG A 89 20.46 -7.98 -10.69
N LYS A 90 21.73 -7.61 -10.78
CA LYS A 90 22.76 -8.09 -9.86
C LYS A 90 22.62 -7.37 -8.51
N ARG A 91 22.72 -8.10 -7.41
CA ARG A 91 22.71 -7.54 -6.06
C ARG A 91 24.02 -6.81 -5.78
N GLU A 92 23.91 -5.59 -5.28
CA GLU A 92 25.07 -4.85 -4.78
C GLU A 92 25.61 -5.49 -3.50
N PRO A 93 26.94 -5.54 -3.28
CA PRO A 93 27.51 -6.11 -2.07
C PRO A 93 26.95 -5.47 -0.80
N GLY A 94 26.48 -6.29 0.14
CA GLY A 94 25.91 -5.85 1.42
C GLY A 94 24.44 -5.44 1.36
N ALA A 95 23.91 -5.05 0.19
CA ALA A 95 22.51 -4.69 0.02
C ALA A 95 21.58 -5.89 0.23
N PRO A 96 20.42 -5.73 0.89
CA PRO A 96 19.44 -6.79 1.02
C PRO A 96 18.77 -7.08 -0.33
N ALA A 97 18.41 -8.34 -0.55
CA ALA A 97 17.53 -8.72 -1.65
C ALA A 97 16.07 -8.41 -1.25
N PHE A 98 15.19 -8.27 -2.24
CA PHE A 98 13.77 -8.00 -1.96
C PHE A 98 12.84 -8.69 -2.94
N LEU A 99 11.57 -8.79 -2.56
CA LEU A 99 10.52 -9.38 -3.37
C LEU A 99 9.65 -8.29 -4.00
N VAL A 100 9.37 -8.45 -5.29
CA VAL A 100 8.57 -7.51 -6.09
C VAL A 100 7.30 -8.18 -6.60
N GLN A 101 6.29 -7.35 -6.84
CA GLN A 101 5.11 -7.73 -7.60
C GLN A 101 5.41 -7.57 -9.10
N GLN A 102 5.04 -8.56 -9.91
CA GLN A 102 5.24 -8.49 -11.36
C GLN A 102 4.20 -7.58 -12.03
N PRO A 103 4.54 -6.94 -13.17
CA PRO A 103 3.64 -6.01 -13.87
C PRO A 103 2.29 -6.65 -14.28
N HIS A 104 2.29 -7.96 -14.54
CA HIS A 104 1.14 -8.75 -14.98
C HIS A 104 0.53 -9.59 -13.84
N SER A 105 0.76 -9.18 -12.60
CA SER A 105 0.24 -9.87 -11.41
C SER A 105 -1.29 -9.97 -11.45
N ARG A 106 -1.83 -11.12 -11.05
CA ARG A 106 -3.30 -11.37 -11.07
C ARG A 106 -4.05 -10.53 -10.04
N THR A 107 -3.38 -10.12 -8.99
CA THR A 107 -3.91 -9.36 -7.86
C THR A 107 -3.24 -8.01 -7.79
N GLU A 108 -3.88 -6.96 -8.30
CA GLU A 108 -3.25 -5.65 -8.35
C GLU A 108 -3.01 -5.05 -6.95
N GLN A 109 -1.83 -4.44 -6.77
CA GLN A 109 -1.50 -3.52 -5.65
C GLN A 109 -1.42 -4.12 -4.23
N HIS A 110 -0.86 -5.32 -4.06
CA HIS A 110 -0.57 -5.87 -2.74
C HIS A 110 0.89 -5.62 -2.29
N ARG A 111 1.14 -5.70 -0.99
CA ARG A 111 2.43 -5.47 -0.30
C ARG A 111 3.07 -6.74 0.25
N LEU A 112 2.57 -7.93 -0.12
CA LEU A 112 3.08 -9.20 0.37
C LEU A 112 4.60 -9.35 0.20
N GLY A 113 5.15 -8.95 -0.95
CA GLY A 113 6.60 -8.99 -1.21
C GLY A 113 7.39 -8.10 -0.23
N SER A 114 6.91 -6.88 0.02
CA SER A 114 7.49 -5.97 1.00
C SER A 114 7.44 -6.54 2.42
N ILE A 115 6.29 -7.10 2.83
CA ILE A 115 6.11 -7.70 4.16
C ILE A 115 7.09 -8.85 4.36
N LEU A 116 7.14 -9.80 3.43
CA LEU A 116 8.06 -10.95 3.53
C LEU A 116 9.53 -10.52 3.53
N THR A 117 9.88 -9.49 2.75
CA THR A 117 11.23 -8.90 2.77
C THR A 117 11.57 -8.31 4.14
N ILE A 118 10.63 -7.58 4.77
CA ILE A 118 10.85 -7.02 6.11
C ILE A 118 10.94 -8.13 7.17
N LEU A 119 10.07 -9.14 7.10
CA LEU A 119 10.06 -10.25 8.06
C LEU A 119 11.32 -11.10 7.98
N HIS A 120 11.88 -11.28 6.79
CA HIS A 120 13.15 -11.99 6.56
C HIS A 120 14.34 -11.34 7.30
N GLU A 121 14.37 -10.01 7.39
CA GLU A 121 15.41 -9.27 8.11
C GLU A 121 15.24 -9.30 9.64
N ILE A 122 14.18 -9.95 10.14
CA ILE A 122 13.98 -10.25 11.55
C ILE A 122 14.33 -11.73 11.79
N PRO A 123 15.51 -12.06 12.36
CA PRO A 123 15.98 -13.45 12.44
C PRO A 123 15.01 -14.40 13.13
N LEU A 124 14.31 -13.93 14.16
CA LEU A 124 13.29 -14.72 14.86
C LEU A 124 12.15 -15.15 13.93
N VAL A 125 11.65 -14.22 13.11
CA VAL A 125 10.54 -14.51 12.19
C VAL A 125 11.02 -15.32 11.01
N ARG A 126 12.17 -14.99 10.43
CA ARG A 126 12.79 -15.78 9.37
C ARG A 126 12.92 -17.25 9.78
N ASN A 127 13.42 -17.52 10.98
CA ASN A 127 13.58 -18.87 11.49
C ASN A 127 12.23 -19.55 11.75
N ALA A 128 11.22 -18.83 12.23
CA ALA A 128 9.86 -19.36 12.39
C ALA A 128 9.24 -19.74 11.03
N LEU A 129 9.39 -18.88 10.01
CA LEU A 129 8.92 -19.14 8.65
C LEU A 129 9.66 -20.30 7.98
N LEU A 130 10.96 -20.48 8.24
CA LEU A 130 11.75 -21.63 7.78
C LEU A 130 11.47 -22.93 8.54
N SER A 131 10.85 -22.84 9.72
CA SER A 131 10.46 -23.98 10.54
C SER A 131 8.97 -24.32 10.38
N ALA A 132 8.27 -23.61 9.50
CA ALA A 132 6.86 -23.82 9.25
C ALA A 132 6.65 -25.04 8.35
N GLY A 133 5.66 -25.87 8.67
CA GLY A 133 5.37 -27.07 7.88
C GLY A 133 6.44 -28.16 8.00
N GLU A 134 6.34 -29.15 7.12
CA GLU A 134 7.26 -30.28 7.08
C GLU A 134 8.49 -29.99 6.21
N GLN A 135 9.61 -30.66 6.52
CA GLN A 135 10.80 -30.53 5.70
C GLN A 135 10.59 -31.21 4.35
N ALA A 136 10.67 -30.43 3.27
CA ALA A 136 10.53 -30.94 1.91
C ALA A 136 11.67 -31.91 1.55
N ALA A 137 11.31 -33.03 0.90
CA ALA A 137 12.30 -33.97 0.35
C ALA A 137 13.10 -33.35 -0.82
N SER A 138 12.47 -32.44 -1.57
CA SER A 138 13.08 -31.64 -2.64
C SER A 138 12.26 -30.40 -2.88
N TYR A 139 12.91 -29.24 -3.05
CA TYR A 139 12.24 -27.98 -3.39
C TYR A 139 11.97 -27.82 -4.89
N GLY A 140 12.31 -28.80 -5.72
CA GLY A 140 12.14 -28.73 -7.17
C GLY A 140 13.02 -27.67 -7.84
N TYR A 141 12.80 -27.44 -9.14
CA TYR A 141 13.57 -26.49 -9.93
C TYR A 141 12.73 -25.91 -11.08
N ASN A 142 12.77 -24.58 -11.23
CA ASN A 142 12.30 -23.88 -12.42
C ASN A 142 13.18 -22.63 -12.61
N SER A 143 13.80 -22.48 -13.78
CA SER A 143 14.69 -21.35 -14.09
C SER A 143 13.97 -20.00 -14.10
N GLU A 144 12.65 -20.01 -14.27
CA GLU A 144 11.79 -18.84 -14.34
C GLU A 144 11.02 -18.60 -13.03
N TRP A 145 11.26 -19.39 -11.97
CA TRP A 145 10.57 -19.24 -10.69
C TRP A 145 10.74 -17.87 -10.05
N TRP A 146 11.95 -17.32 -10.10
CA TRP A 146 12.24 -15.98 -9.59
C TRP A 146 11.48 -14.87 -10.32
N LYS A 147 10.90 -15.15 -11.50
CA LYS A 147 9.99 -14.24 -12.23
C LYS A 147 8.52 -14.42 -11.84
N GLY A 148 8.21 -15.39 -10.99
CA GLY A 148 6.85 -15.66 -10.50
C GLY A 148 6.22 -16.92 -11.07
N GLN A 149 6.95 -17.72 -11.87
CA GLN A 149 6.41 -19.02 -12.30
C GLN A 149 6.44 -20.03 -11.15
N PRO A 150 5.34 -20.73 -10.85
CA PRO A 150 5.33 -21.74 -9.80
C PRO A 150 6.24 -22.94 -10.13
N ILE A 151 6.64 -23.66 -9.08
CA ILE A 151 7.32 -24.96 -9.19
C ILE A 151 6.29 -26.04 -8.85
N TYR A 152 5.88 -26.82 -9.85
CA TYR A 152 4.94 -27.92 -9.66
C TYR A 152 5.66 -29.23 -9.31
N LYS A 153 4.95 -30.11 -8.58
CA LYS A 153 5.43 -31.46 -8.28
C LYS A 153 5.57 -32.29 -9.58
N PRO A 154 6.51 -33.25 -9.67
CA PRO A 154 6.76 -33.99 -10.91
C PRO A 154 5.53 -34.70 -11.50
N HIS A 155 4.65 -35.24 -10.66
CA HIS A 155 3.43 -35.90 -11.13
C HIS A 155 2.41 -34.92 -11.73
N VAL A 156 2.38 -33.67 -11.24
CA VAL A 156 1.55 -32.59 -11.78
C VAL A 156 2.06 -32.18 -13.16
N LEU A 157 3.38 -32.00 -13.31
CA LEU A 157 4.00 -31.71 -14.61
C LEU A 157 3.70 -32.82 -15.64
N ALA A 158 3.83 -34.09 -15.24
CA ALA A 158 3.51 -35.21 -16.11
C ALA A 158 2.02 -35.26 -16.51
N ALA A 159 1.11 -34.86 -15.61
CA ALA A 159 -0.32 -34.76 -15.92
C ALA A 159 -0.64 -33.56 -16.83
N MET A 160 0.08 -32.43 -16.67
CA MET A 160 -0.02 -31.27 -17.57
C MET A 160 0.43 -31.62 -19.00
N GLU A 161 1.55 -32.33 -19.15
CA GLU A 161 2.06 -32.75 -20.47
C GLU A 161 1.10 -33.69 -21.20
N ARG A 162 0.30 -34.46 -20.47
CA ARG A 162 -0.69 -35.40 -21.01
C ARG A 162 -2.09 -34.80 -21.17
N ASP A 163 -2.28 -33.53 -20.79
CA ASP A 163 -3.58 -32.85 -20.72
C ASP A 163 -4.62 -33.60 -19.86
N GLU A 164 -4.13 -34.32 -18.84
CA GLU A 164 -4.94 -35.11 -17.89
C GLU A 164 -5.09 -34.40 -16.53
N LEU A 165 -4.59 -33.17 -16.41
CA LEU A 165 -4.55 -32.47 -15.15
C LEU A 165 -5.94 -32.08 -14.66
N GLN A 166 -6.29 -32.57 -13.48
CA GLN A 166 -7.43 -32.07 -12.71
C GLN A 166 -6.94 -31.00 -11.74
N TRP A 167 -7.43 -29.78 -11.89
CA TRP A 167 -7.12 -28.68 -10.99
C TRP A 167 -7.79 -28.90 -9.63
N GLY A 168 -7.00 -29.33 -8.65
CA GLY A 168 -7.37 -29.43 -7.24
C GLY A 168 -6.24 -28.94 -6.34
N ASP A 169 -6.38 -29.04 -5.02
CA ASP A 169 -5.35 -28.56 -4.09
C ASP A 169 -4.03 -29.34 -4.22
N ASP A 170 -4.08 -30.64 -4.52
CA ASP A 170 -2.88 -31.46 -4.79
C ASP A 170 -2.10 -31.03 -6.05
N ALA A 171 -2.75 -30.32 -6.98
CA ALA A 171 -2.12 -29.80 -8.19
C ALA A 171 -1.39 -28.48 -7.96
N LYS A 172 -1.64 -27.79 -6.85
CA LYS A 172 -0.95 -26.54 -6.51
C LYS A 172 0.43 -26.82 -5.90
N PRO A 173 1.38 -25.87 -6.03
CA PRO A 173 2.59 -25.90 -5.23
C PRO A 173 2.28 -25.91 -3.72
N ASP A 174 3.20 -26.45 -2.94
CA ASP A 174 3.07 -26.47 -1.49
C ASP A 174 3.33 -25.08 -0.88
N PHE A 175 2.48 -24.67 0.07
CA PHE A 175 2.51 -23.35 0.70
C PHE A 175 3.79 -23.12 1.52
N HIS A 176 4.17 -24.06 2.38
CA HIS A 176 5.36 -23.92 3.22
C HIS A 176 6.63 -24.04 2.40
N GLU A 177 6.65 -24.92 1.40
CA GLU A 177 7.80 -24.99 0.49
C GLU A 177 8.06 -23.66 -0.22
N GLU A 178 7.01 -22.94 -0.62
CA GLU A 178 7.15 -21.63 -1.25
C GLU A 178 7.64 -20.57 -0.26
N ILE A 179 7.20 -20.59 1.00
CA ILE A 179 7.77 -19.74 2.07
C ILE A 179 9.28 -20.00 2.18
N HIS A 180 9.69 -21.28 2.26
CA HIS A 180 11.09 -21.66 2.39
C HIS A 180 11.94 -21.21 1.20
N ARG A 181 11.44 -21.37 -0.03
CA ARG A 181 12.11 -20.89 -1.25
C ARG A 181 12.32 -19.38 -1.21
N LEU A 182 11.30 -18.61 -0.82
CA LEU A 182 11.40 -17.16 -0.72
C LEU A 182 12.38 -16.71 0.37
N MET A 183 12.35 -17.34 1.55
CA MET A 183 13.29 -17.03 2.63
C MET A 183 14.74 -17.37 2.22
N ALA A 184 14.97 -18.54 1.61
CA ALA A 184 16.27 -18.95 1.12
C ALA A 184 16.78 -18.05 -0.02
N PHE A 185 15.88 -17.60 -0.90
CA PHE A 185 16.19 -16.61 -1.93
C PHE A 185 16.70 -15.32 -1.29
N LEU A 186 15.99 -14.77 -0.30
CA LEU A 186 16.37 -13.51 0.34
C LEU A 186 17.71 -13.60 1.09
N ASP A 187 18.06 -14.77 1.63
CA ASP A 187 19.35 -14.99 2.31
C ASP A 187 20.54 -14.85 1.34
N GLN A 188 20.62 -15.70 0.32
CA GLN A 188 21.89 -15.93 -0.42
C GLN A 188 21.84 -15.61 -1.92
N THR A 189 20.74 -15.07 -2.44
CA THR A 189 20.65 -14.75 -3.87
C THR A 189 21.73 -13.76 -4.33
N GLU A 190 22.24 -13.94 -5.55
CA GLU A 190 23.06 -12.92 -6.22
C GLU A 190 22.21 -11.88 -6.97
N ARG A 191 20.88 -12.07 -6.99
CA ARG A 191 19.94 -11.16 -7.65
C ARG A 191 19.48 -10.08 -6.68
N SER A 192 19.28 -8.86 -7.17
CA SER A 192 18.75 -7.77 -6.35
C SER A 192 17.29 -7.98 -5.97
N TYR A 193 16.50 -8.63 -6.83
CA TYR A 193 15.08 -8.89 -6.58
C TYR A 193 14.60 -10.26 -7.10
N GLY A 194 13.50 -10.74 -6.53
CA GLY A 194 12.73 -11.91 -6.97
C GLY A 194 11.22 -11.63 -6.93
N SER A 195 10.41 -12.51 -7.48
CA SER A 195 8.95 -12.36 -7.54
C SER A 195 8.25 -13.02 -6.35
N VAL A 196 7.19 -12.38 -5.84
CA VAL A 196 6.28 -12.98 -4.84
C VAL A 196 5.04 -13.64 -5.45
N GLU A 197 4.90 -13.61 -6.79
CA GLU A 197 3.65 -14.00 -7.47
C GLU A 197 3.26 -15.46 -7.23
N ALA A 198 4.24 -16.38 -7.17
CA ALA A 198 3.98 -17.78 -6.88
C ALA A 198 3.33 -17.96 -5.50
N MET A 199 3.79 -17.22 -4.48
CA MET A 199 3.15 -17.20 -3.16
C MET A 199 1.77 -16.53 -3.20
N ALA A 200 1.63 -15.39 -3.89
CA ALA A 200 0.35 -14.71 -4.03
C ALA A 200 -0.73 -15.61 -4.66
N TYR A 201 -0.34 -16.48 -5.59
CA TYR A 201 -1.23 -17.47 -6.21
C TYR A 201 -1.67 -18.60 -5.25
N LEU A 202 -0.86 -18.93 -4.24
CA LEU A 202 -1.19 -19.97 -3.25
C LEU A 202 -2.15 -19.49 -2.17
N VAL A 203 -2.14 -18.19 -1.87
CA VAL A 203 -3.07 -17.60 -0.92
C VAL A 203 -4.49 -17.67 -1.50
N PRO A 204 -5.48 -18.20 -0.76
CA PRO A 204 -6.86 -18.26 -1.23
C PRO A 204 -7.37 -16.88 -1.66
N ALA A 205 -8.27 -16.83 -2.63
CA ALA A 205 -8.93 -15.58 -3.00
C ALA A 205 -10.14 -15.34 -2.09
N SER A 206 -10.26 -14.14 -1.51
CA SER A 206 -11.42 -13.71 -0.72
C SER A 206 -11.65 -12.19 -0.85
N SER A 207 -12.62 -11.68 -0.08
CA SER A 207 -12.91 -10.25 0.02
C SER A 207 -11.88 -9.45 0.82
N TYR A 208 -10.99 -10.11 1.57
CA TYR A 208 -9.98 -9.44 2.39
C TYR A 208 -8.71 -9.11 1.60
N PRO A 209 -7.87 -8.17 2.07
CA PRO A 209 -6.55 -7.94 1.47
C PRO A 209 -5.68 -9.21 1.46
N LEU A 210 -4.85 -9.39 0.43
CA LEU A 210 -4.01 -10.59 0.26
C LEU A 210 -3.08 -10.83 1.45
N GLU A 211 -2.57 -9.75 2.04
CA GLU A 211 -1.68 -9.77 3.18
C GLU A 211 -2.35 -10.41 4.40
N ARG A 212 -3.59 -10.03 4.69
CA ARG A 212 -4.37 -10.62 5.78
C ARG A 212 -4.59 -12.11 5.53
N GLN A 213 -4.98 -12.47 4.31
CA GLN A 213 -5.24 -13.85 3.93
C GLN A 213 -4.01 -14.74 3.98
N PHE A 214 -2.82 -14.19 3.71
CA PHE A 214 -1.55 -14.89 3.90
C PHE A 214 -1.36 -15.28 5.36
N PHE A 215 -1.61 -14.37 6.32
CA PHE A 215 -1.49 -14.68 7.74
C PHE A 215 -2.58 -15.62 8.24
N ASP A 216 -3.81 -15.51 7.74
CA ASP A 216 -4.89 -16.46 8.02
C ASP A 216 -4.48 -17.87 7.53
N SER A 217 -3.99 -17.98 6.30
CA SER A 217 -3.48 -19.24 5.74
C SER A 217 -2.29 -19.78 6.53
N LEU A 218 -1.38 -18.92 6.98
CA LEU A 218 -0.25 -19.31 7.81
C LEU A 218 -0.72 -19.89 9.16
N HIS A 219 -1.77 -19.32 9.76
CA HIS A 219 -2.37 -19.80 11.01
C HIS A 219 -3.05 -21.17 10.83
N ASP A 220 -3.76 -21.35 9.72
CA ASP A 220 -4.52 -22.58 9.46
C ASP A 220 -3.61 -23.79 9.17
N HIS A 221 -2.45 -23.56 8.55
CA HIS A 221 -1.56 -24.64 8.08
C HIS A 221 -0.33 -24.86 8.97
N THR A 222 -0.07 -24.04 9.98
CA THR A 222 1.17 -24.11 10.78
C THR A 222 0.89 -24.32 12.26
N ASP A 223 1.75 -25.09 12.94
CA ASP A 223 1.68 -25.26 14.39
C ASP A 223 1.67 -23.89 15.10
N PRO A 224 0.67 -23.60 15.95
CA PRO A 224 0.58 -22.35 16.70
C PRO A 224 1.82 -21.99 17.52
N GLU A 225 2.61 -22.97 17.97
CA GLU A 225 3.85 -22.70 18.72
C GLU A 225 4.98 -22.15 17.81
N VAL A 226 5.02 -22.56 16.53
CA VAL A 226 6.01 -22.06 15.57
C VAL A 226 5.75 -20.60 15.22
N ILE A 227 4.47 -20.23 15.02
CA ILE A 227 4.05 -18.87 14.64
C ILE A 227 3.73 -17.97 15.84
N LYS A 228 3.92 -18.46 17.07
CA LYS A 228 3.74 -17.70 18.30
C LYS A 228 4.43 -16.33 18.31
N PRO A 229 5.65 -16.16 17.78
CA PRO A 229 6.30 -14.84 17.71
C PRO A 229 5.51 -13.78 16.93
N LEU A 230 4.63 -14.19 16.01
CA LEU A 230 3.78 -13.31 15.21
C LEU A 230 2.35 -13.21 15.72
N THR A 231 1.96 -14.03 16.71
CA THR A 231 0.57 -14.14 17.14
C THR A 231 0.30 -13.23 18.33
N HIS A 232 -0.83 -12.55 18.30
CA HIS A 232 -1.30 -11.66 19.34
C HIS A 232 -2.69 -12.07 19.82
N SER A 233 -3.03 -11.80 21.07
CA SER A 233 -4.38 -12.00 21.63
C SER A 233 -5.02 -10.67 22.04
N ALA A 234 -6.22 -10.42 21.52
CA ALA A 234 -7.07 -9.29 21.87
C ALA A 234 -8.34 -9.77 22.57
N HIS A 235 -8.72 -9.06 23.64
CA HIS A 235 -9.93 -9.33 24.41
C HIS A 235 -10.82 -8.10 24.42
N THR A 236 -12.12 -8.30 24.20
CA THR A 236 -13.13 -7.24 24.23
C THR A 236 -13.91 -7.32 25.54
N ILE A 237 -13.95 -6.21 26.29
CA ILE A 237 -14.63 -6.11 27.57
C ILE A 237 -15.54 -4.88 27.62
N TYR A 238 -16.49 -4.85 28.55
CA TYR A 238 -17.24 -3.65 28.86
C TYR A 238 -16.37 -2.65 29.64
N THR A 239 -16.31 -1.40 29.19
CA THR A 239 -15.42 -0.38 29.75
C THR A 239 -15.75 -0.04 31.22
N MET A 240 -17.04 -0.08 31.60
CA MET A 240 -17.47 0.25 32.96
C MET A 240 -17.32 -0.91 33.95
N THR A 241 -17.73 -2.14 33.56
CA THR A 241 -17.74 -3.31 34.46
C THR A 241 -16.44 -4.12 34.39
N LEU A 242 -15.65 -3.94 33.32
CA LEU A 242 -14.46 -4.73 32.98
C LEU A 242 -14.75 -6.23 32.77
N GLU A 243 -16.02 -6.57 32.52
CA GLU A 243 -16.45 -7.94 32.24
C GLU A 243 -16.25 -8.28 30.76
N ASN A 244 -15.91 -9.54 30.48
CA ASN A 244 -15.70 -10.02 29.11
C ASN A 244 -16.98 -9.96 28.29
N TYR A 245 -16.91 -9.32 27.12
CA TYR A 245 -18.00 -9.25 26.15
C TYR A 245 -17.95 -10.42 25.16
N GLN A 246 -16.75 -10.76 24.69
CA GLN A 246 -16.51 -11.79 23.69
C GLN A 246 -15.28 -12.62 24.04
N GLU A 247 -15.21 -13.85 23.52
CA GLU A 247 -14.01 -14.67 23.54
C GLU A 247 -12.81 -13.94 22.88
N PRO A 248 -11.59 -14.22 23.36
CA PRO A 248 -10.40 -13.61 22.80
C PRO A 248 -10.21 -13.96 21.33
N SER A 249 -9.82 -12.97 20.54
CA SER A 249 -9.43 -13.16 19.15
C SER A 249 -7.91 -13.22 19.04
N ARG A 250 -7.41 -14.17 18.23
CA ARG A 250 -5.99 -14.26 17.87
C ARG A 250 -5.78 -13.63 16.50
N PHE A 251 -4.71 -12.87 16.34
CA PHE A 251 -4.36 -12.23 15.07
C PHE A 251 -2.85 -12.09 14.92
N SER A 252 -2.37 -12.04 13.67
CA SER A 252 -0.97 -11.73 13.35
C SER A 252 -0.80 -10.48 12.49
N TYR A 253 -1.93 -9.95 11.98
CA TYR A 253 -1.98 -8.80 11.09
C TYR A 253 -3.08 -7.85 11.55
N LEU A 254 -2.71 -6.62 11.92
CA LEU A 254 -3.64 -5.58 12.33
C LEU A 254 -3.86 -4.59 11.19
N SER A 255 -5.05 -4.58 10.62
CA SER A 255 -5.45 -3.63 9.59
C SER A 255 -6.23 -2.46 10.21
N PHE A 256 -5.85 -1.24 9.83
CA PHE A 256 -6.60 -0.03 10.15
C PHE A 256 -7.41 0.32 8.90
N GLU A 257 -8.73 0.40 9.03
CA GLU A 257 -9.63 0.85 7.96
C GLU A 257 -10.29 2.16 8.41
N LEU A 258 -9.48 3.22 8.49
CA LEU A 258 -9.95 4.51 8.98
C LEU A 258 -10.71 5.28 7.89
N GLN A 259 -11.75 6.00 8.30
CA GLN A 259 -12.48 6.94 7.46
C GLN A 259 -11.70 8.25 7.30
N LYS A 260 -12.03 9.04 6.27
CA LYS A 260 -11.38 10.32 5.98
C LYS A 260 -11.35 11.26 7.19
N ASP A 261 -12.46 11.41 7.90
CA ASP A 261 -12.57 12.30 9.04
C ASP A 261 -11.75 11.80 10.26
N GLN A 262 -11.56 10.49 10.38
CA GLN A 262 -10.69 9.88 11.38
C GLN A 262 -9.22 10.13 11.04
N TYR A 263 -8.85 10.03 9.76
CA TYR A 263 -7.49 10.34 9.31
C TYR A 263 -7.10 11.80 9.50
N GLU A 264 -8.01 12.75 9.25
CA GLU A 264 -7.76 14.17 9.51
C GLU A 264 -7.41 14.44 10.99
N LYS A 265 -7.99 13.65 11.91
CA LYS A 265 -7.79 13.75 13.35
C LYS A 265 -6.58 12.95 13.86
N THR A 266 -6.04 12.04 13.05
CA THR A 266 -4.96 11.12 13.41
C THR A 266 -3.61 11.63 12.90
N LYS A 267 -2.62 11.81 13.77
CA LYS A 267 -1.25 12.17 13.37
C LYS A 267 -0.19 11.21 13.88
N THR A 268 -0.50 10.37 14.85
CA THR A 268 0.47 9.44 15.44
C THR A 268 -0.03 8.00 15.38
N LEU A 269 0.88 7.04 15.42
CA LEU A 269 0.53 5.62 15.50
C LEU A 269 -0.37 5.30 16.72
N TYR A 270 -0.14 5.94 17.86
CA TYR A 270 -0.97 5.74 19.05
C TYR A 270 -2.42 6.18 18.83
N GLU A 271 -2.63 7.30 18.15
CA GLU A 271 -3.99 7.76 17.83
C GLU A 271 -4.68 6.83 16.82
N ALA A 272 -3.94 6.27 15.86
CA ALA A 272 -4.49 5.26 14.95
C ALA A 272 -4.92 4.01 15.73
N LEU A 273 -4.10 3.56 16.69
CA LEU A 273 -4.42 2.44 17.58
C LEU A 273 -5.62 2.74 18.48
N ASP A 274 -5.77 3.96 18.98
CA ASP A 274 -6.95 4.35 19.77
C ASP A 274 -8.24 4.14 18.98
N TRP A 275 -8.29 4.47 17.67
CA TRP A 275 -9.46 4.23 16.82
C TRP A 275 -9.83 2.75 16.66
N VAL A 276 -8.85 1.86 16.72
CA VAL A 276 -9.07 0.42 16.52
C VAL A 276 -9.34 -0.28 17.85
N VAL A 277 -8.51 -0.03 18.86
CA VAL A 277 -8.55 -0.71 20.16
C VAL A 277 -9.63 -0.10 21.07
N TRP A 278 -9.86 1.21 20.98
CA TRP A 278 -10.81 1.96 21.82
C TRP A 278 -11.90 2.66 20.99
N ASN A 279 -12.31 2.04 19.88
CA ASN A 279 -13.25 2.59 18.90
C ASN A 279 -14.47 3.28 19.55
N ASP A 280 -15.17 2.58 20.44
CA ASP A 280 -16.39 3.08 21.08
C ASP A 280 -16.14 4.36 21.90
N ALA A 281 -14.95 4.50 22.51
CA ALA A 281 -14.56 5.68 23.29
C ALA A 281 -14.06 6.83 22.40
N CYS A 282 -13.62 6.54 21.18
CA CYS A 282 -13.18 7.54 20.20
C CYS A 282 -14.35 8.20 19.44
N THR A 283 -15.58 7.97 19.87
CA THR A 283 -16.78 8.64 19.34
C THR A 283 -17.07 9.96 20.08
N TRP A 284 -18.08 10.72 19.63
CA TRP A 284 -18.55 11.91 20.35
C TRP A 284 -19.56 11.60 21.47
N THR A 285 -19.91 10.32 21.68
CA THR A 285 -20.87 9.92 22.73
C THR A 285 -20.16 9.71 24.06
N GLU A 286 -20.90 9.93 25.15
CA GLU A 286 -20.38 9.63 26.49
C GLU A 286 -20.26 8.12 26.70
N ILE A 287 -19.37 7.71 27.60
CA ILE A 287 -19.21 6.30 27.94
C ILE A 287 -20.48 5.80 28.62
N THR A 288 -21.04 4.75 28.05
CA THR A 288 -22.24 4.07 28.55
C THR A 288 -21.86 2.69 29.11
N PRO A 289 -22.76 2.02 29.83
CA PRO A 289 -22.52 0.64 30.26
C PRO A 289 -22.25 -0.33 29.10
N GLU A 290 -22.73 -0.02 27.90
CA GLU A 290 -22.53 -0.84 26.69
C GLU A 290 -21.24 -0.51 25.92
N THR A 291 -20.53 0.54 26.32
CA THR A 291 -19.25 0.93 25.69
C THR A 291 -18.21 -0.15 25.94
N LYS A 292 -17.54 -0.57 24.86
CA LYS A 292 -16.53 -1.62 24.91
C LYS A 292 -15.12 -1.05 24.84
N MET A 293 -14.19 -1.79 25.43
CA MET A 293 -12.75 -1.58 25.35
C MET A 293 -12.10 -2.87 24.88
N VAL A 294 -11.16 -2.77 23.95
CA VAL A 294 -10.24 -3.86 23.64
C VAL A 294 -8.96 -3.68 24.45
N TYR A 295 -8.41 -4.79 24.94
CA TYR A 295 -7.05 -4.84 25.47
C TYR A 295 -6.28 -6.01 24.86
N LEU A 296 -4.95 -5.88 24.86
CA LEU A 296 -4.01 -6.88 24.40
C LEU A 296 -3.43 -7.64 25.58
N ASP A 297 -3.30 -8.95 25.45
CA ASP A 297 -2.79 -9.82 26.53
C ASP A 297 -1.47 -10.48 26.12
N ASP A 298 -1.55 -11.65 25.48
CA ASP A 298 -0.38 -12.34 24.92
C ASP A 298 0.01 -11.70 23.59
N ILE A 299 0.99 -10.77 23.62
CA ILE A 299 1.51 -10.10 22.42
C ILE A 299 2.81 -10.79 21.95
N GLY A 300 2.79 -11.28 20.72
CA GLY A 300 3.97 -11.78 20.00
C GLY A 300 5.14 -10.79 19.92
N GLU A 301 6.32 -11.30 19.58
CA GLU A 301 7.57 -10.53 19.47
C GLU A 301 7.60 -9.57 18.28
N VAL A 302 6.79 -9.81 17.25
CA VAL A 302 6.71 -8.96 16.06
C VAL A 302 5.26 -8.60 15.77
N MET A 303 5.00 -7.31 15.64
CA MET A 303 3.68 -6.73 15.39
C MET A 303 3.63 -6.18 13.97
N ILE A 304 2.62 -6.60 13.21
CA ILE A 304 2.44 -6.20 11.81
C ILE A 304 1.17 -5.37 11.71
N MET A 305 1.33 -4.14 11.20
CA MET A 305 0.29 -3.14 11.11
C MET A 305 0.18 -2.62 9.68
N ALA A 306 -1.04 -2.56 9.17
CA ALA A 306 -1.34 -1.99 7.86
C ALA A 306 -2.32 -0.85 7.98
N ILE A 307 -1.85 0.35 7.65
CA ILE A 307 -2.63 1.57 7.77
C ILE A 307 -3.24 1.87 6.39
N ASP A 308 -4.48 1.43 6.21
CA ASP A 308 -5.20 1.47 4.93
C ASP A 308 -6.47 2.31 5.04
N GLY A 309 -7.01 2.76 3.92
CA GLY A 309 -8.30 3.46 3.90
C GLY A 309 -8.46 4.40 2.73
N THR A 310 -9.60 5.08 2.71
CA THR A 310 -9.95 6.02 1.63
C THR A 310 -9.24 7.35 1.90
N GLU A 311 -8.22 7.67 1.09
CA GLU A 311 -7.38 8.87 1.23
C GLU A 311 -6.54 8.87 2.54
N PRO A 312 -5.47 8.05 2.62
CA PRO A 312 -4.57 8.06 3.77
C PRO A 312 -3.94 9.45 3.98
N PRO A 313 -3.55 9.80 5.21
CA PRO A 313 -3.07 11.12 5.55
C PRO A 313 -1.73 11.36 4.85
N GLU A 314 -1.46 12.60 4.46
CA GLU A 314 -0.19 12.99 3.81
C GLU A 314 1.04 12.59 4.65
N SER A 315 0.90 12.60 5.98
CA SER A 315 1.94 12.13 6.90
C SER A 315 1.36 11.60 8.21
N MET A 316 2.04 10.61 8.77
CA MET A 316 1.80 10.07 10.11
C MET A 316 3.13 9.87 10.82
N ASP A 317 3.17 10.24 12.10
CA ASP A 317 4.31 10.04 12.97
C ASP A 317 4.32 8.60 13.52
N ILE A 318 5.29 7.81 13.07
CA ILE A 318 5.51 6.44 13.52
C ILE A 318 6.79 6.44 14.36
N PRO A 319 6.71 6.12 15.66
CA PRO A 319 7.88 6.15 16.53
C PRO A 319 8.83 5.00 16.19
N GLU A 320 10.14 5.26 16.27
CA GLU A 320 11.17 4.22 16.14
C GLU A 320 11.08 3.18 17.26
N VAL A 321 10.68 3.63 18.45
CA VAL A 321 10.45 2.79 19.63
C VAL A 321 8.99 2.87 20.03
N TRP A 322 8.30 1.74 20.04
CA TRP A 322 6.89 1.63 20.40
C TRP A 322 6.71 0.80 21.68
N TYR A 323 5.82 1.26 22.55
CA TYR A 323 5.42 0.55 23.77
C TYR A 323 3.89 0.38 23.77
N PRO A 324 3.36 -0.86 23.77
CA PRO A 324 1.92 -1.11 23.81
C PRO A 324 1.31 -0.95 25.20
N GLU A 325 2.07 -0.44 26.19
CA GLU A 325 1.74 -0.49 27.62
C GLU A 325 0.29 -0.08 27.93
N ARG A 326 -0.19 1.02 27.34
CA ARG A 326 -1.56 1.51 27.55
C ARG A 326 -2.66 0.54 27.11
N TYR A 327 -2.37 -0.38 26.20
CA TYR A 327 -3.32 -1.33 25.66
C TYR A 327 -3.27 -2.68 26.39
N LEU A 328 -2.37 -2.87 27.36
CA LEU A 328 -2.17 -4.17 28.02
C LEU A 328 -3.22 -4.51 29.07
N ALA A 329 -3.43 -5.81 29.28
CA ALA A 329 -4.31 -6.34 30.31
C ALA A 329 -4.02 -5.80 31.72
N GLY A 330 -2.75 -5.53 32.05
CA GLY A 330 -2.34 -4.98 33.35
C GLY A 330 -2.65 -3.49 33.55
N ARG A 331 -3.17 -2.80 32.53
CA ARG A 331 -3.45 -1.35 32.51
C ARG A 331 -4.91 -1.01 32.21
N LYS A 332 -5.83 -1.97 32.27
CA LYS A 332 -7.25 -1.78 31.93
C LYS A 332 -7.90 -0.63 32.72
N GLU A 333 -7.58 -0.50 34.00
CA GLU A 333 -8.13 0.55 34.85
C GLU A 333 -7.62 1.94 34.47
N GLU A 334 -6.31 2.08 34.19
CA GLU A 334 -5.76 3.31 33.64
C GLU A 334 -6.30 3.61 32.24
N ALA A 335 -6.42 2.61 31.38
CA ALA A 335 -6.99 2.72 30.03
C ALA A 335 -8.44 3.21 30.07
N ARG A 336 -9.26 2.72 31.00
CA ARG A 336 -10.63 3.21 31.23
C ARG A 336 -10.67 4.71 31.50
N VAL A 337 -9.81 5.19 32.40
CA VAL A 337 -9.73 6.63 32.74
C VAL A 337 -9.27 7.46 31.54
N ILE A 338 -8.31 6.95 30.77
CA ILE A 338 -7.87 7.63 29.54
C ILE A 338 -9.04 7.71 28.54
N GLN A 339 -9.77 6.62 28.33
CA GLN A 339 -10.93 6.58 27.45
C GLN A 339 -12.06 7.52 27.87
N GLU A 340 -12.35 7.64 29.18
CA GLU A 340 -13.31 8.62 29.70
C GLU A 340 -12.92 10.05 29.31
N HIS A 341 -11.63 10.37 29.39
CA HIS A 341 -11.12 11.67 28.97
C HIS A 341 -11.12 11.84 27.45
N ILE A 342 -10.82 10.79 26.67
CA ILE A 342 -10.89 10.83 25.21
C ILE A 342 -12.33 11.11 24.75
N ALA A 343 -13.31 10.35 25.24
CA ALA A 343 -14.73 10.54 24.93
C ALA A 343 -15.20 11.94 25.30
N TRP A 344 -14.78 12.45 26.47
CA TRP A 344 -15.07 13.83 26.88
C TRP A 344 -14.48 14.87 25.91
N VAL A 345 -13.23 14.69 25.48
CA VAL A 345 -12.58 15.61 24.52
C VAL A 345 -13.31 15.58 23.18
N PHE A 346 -13.62 14.40 22.63
CA PHE A 346 -14.33 14.29 21.36
C PHE A 346 -15.73 14.88 21.42
N ASN A 347 -16.49 14.65 22.50
CA ASN A 347 -17.78 15.28 22.71
C ASN A 347 -17.69 16.82 22.71
N ARG A 348 -16.65 17.37 23.37
CA ARG A 348 -16.42 18.81 23.44
C ARG A 348 -15.99 19.39 22.09
N LEU A 349 -15.14 18.70 21.35
CA LEU A 349 -14.74 19.09 19.99
C LEU A 349 -15.96 19.10 19.05
N TYR A 350 -16.82 18.09 19.12
CA TYR A 350 -18.05 18.03 18.34
C TYR A 350 -18.99 19.21 18.67
N LYS A 351 -19.24 19.48 19.96
CA LYS A 351 -20.06 20.62 20.40
C LYS A 351 -19.46 21.96 19.95
N ALA A 352 -18.15 22.14 20.06
CA ALA A 352 -17.48 23.34 19.59
C ALA A 352 -17.65 23.53 18.07
N GLY A 353 -17.51 22.46 17.27
CA GLY A 353 -17.76 22.49 15.83
C GLY A 353 -19.21 22.84 15.48
N SER A 354 -20.19 22.29 16.21
CA SER A 354 -21.61 22.65 16.03
C SER A 354 -21.85 24.13 16.33
N MET A 355 -21.29 24.65 17.43
CA MET A 355 -21.42 26.06 17.81
C MET A 355 -20.72 27.01 16.82
N GLU A 356 -19.62 26.57 16.21
CA GLU A 356 -18.93 27.31 15.14
C GLU A 356 -19.77 27.34 13.87
N TYR A 357 -20.37 26.20 13.50
CA TYR A 357 -21.30 26.13 12.37
C TYR A 357 -22.49 27.08 12.56
N GLU A 358 -23.14 27.06 13.74
CA GLU A 358 -24.25 27.96 14.07
C GLU A 358 -23.84 29.44 14.19
N ALA A 359 -22.58 29.72 14.54
CA ALA A 359 -22.08 31.09 14.62
C ALA A 359 -21.72 31.67 13.24
N THR A 360 -21.31 30.82 12.30
CA THR A 360 -20.92 31.22 10.95
C THR A 360 -22.13 31.21 10.00
N ASN A 361 -23.05 30.27 10.17
CA ASN A 361 -24.14 30.04 9.24
C ASN A 361 -25.49 30.43 9.84
N TRP A 362 -26.28 31.15 9.05
CA TRP A 362 -27.70 31.40 9.32
C TRP A 362 -28.55 30.66 8.28
N VAL A 363 -29.58 29.96 8.75
CA VAL A 363 -30.50 29.21 7.90
C VAL A 363 -31.82 29.97 7.84
N ASP A 364 -32.26 30.28 6.63
CA ASP A 364 -33.58 30.85 6.39
C ASP A 364 -34.65 29.77 6.60
N ASN A 365 -35.60 30.00 7.50
CA ASN A 365 -36.64 29.02 7.83
C ASN A 365 -37.62 28.76 6.67
N ASP A 366 -37.79 29.71 5.76
CA ASP A 366 -38.75 29.59 4.66
C ASP A 366 -38.12 28.94 3.43
N THR A 367 -36.86 29.30 3.14
CA THR A 367 -36.15 28.83 1.94
C THR A 367 -35.16 27.70 2.20
N TYR A 368 -34.86 27.41 3.46
CA TYR A 368 -33.81 26.47 3.91
C TYR A 368 -32.43 26.76 3.32
N LYS A 369 -32.21 27.98 2.83
CA LYS A 369 -30.91 28.41 2.30
C LYS A 369 -30.00 28.78 3.46
N VAL A 370 -28.74 28.38 3.33
CA VAL A 370 -27.69 28.67 4.30
C VAL A 370 -26.91 29.88 3.81
N TYR A 371 -26.77 30.88 4.68
CA TYR A 371 -26.04 32.11 4.43
C TYR A 371 -24.92 32.27 5.45
N ASP A 372 -23.76 32.74 5.00
CA ASP A 372 -22.69 33.16 5.89
C ASP A 372 -23.09 34.48 6.57
N VAL A 373 -23.12 34.47 7.91
CA VAL A 373 -23.55 35.61 8.72
C VAL A 373 -22.61 36.80 8.54
N LYS A 374 -21.30 36.55 8.38
CA LYS A 374 -20.32 37.63 8.21
C LYS A 374 -20.53 38.30 6.84
N GLU A 375 -20.69 37.51 5.78
CA GLU A 375 -20.97 38.04 4.44
C GLU A 375 -22.29 38.83 4.42
N MET A 376 -23.34 38.32 5.08
CA MET A 376 -24.62 39.01 5.20
C MET A 376 -24.45 40.37 5.89
N LEU A 377 -23.80 40.40 7.06
CA LEU A 377 -23.58 41.63 7.82
C LEU A 377 -22.72 42.64 7.03
N GLU A 378 -21.65 42.20 6.37
CA GLU A 378 -20.81 43.05 5.52
C GLU A 378 -21.59 43.64 4.34
N LYS A 379 -22.45 42.85 3.71
CA LYS A 379 -23.31 43.31 2.62
C LYS A 379 -24.32 44.34 3.12
N THR A 380 -25.00 44.08 4.24
CA THR A 380 -25.94 45.02 4.85
C THR A 380 -25.27 46.33 5.25
N ILE A 381 -24.04 46.27 5.81
CA ILE A 381 -23.25 47.47 6.12
C ILE A 381 -23.01 48.30 4.85
N LYS A 382 -22.54 47.67 3.76
CA LYS A 382 -22.30 48.35 2.48
C LYS A 382 -23.56 48.98 1.89
N GLU A 383 -24.70 48.30 1.98
CA GLU A 383 -25.98 48.81 1.47
C GLU A 383 -26.43 50.07 2.23
N TYR A 384 -26.42 50.06 3.56
CA TYR A 384 -26.83 51.22 4.35
C TYR A 384 -25.80 52.36 4.31
N GLU A 385 -24.50 52.07 4.24
CA GLU A 385 -23.48 53.08 3.99
C GLU A 385 -23.68 53.75 2.62
N GLY A 386 -23.98 52.96 1.59
CA GLY A 386 -24.34 53.45 0.27
C GLY A 386 -25.60 54.32 0.30
N GLN A 387 -26.61 53.95 1.10
CA GLN A 387 -27.82 54.75 1.29
C GLN A 387 -27.51 56.11 1.94
N VAL A 388 -26.67 56.13 2.99
CA VAL A 388 -26.24 57.38 3.64
C VAL A 388 -25.48 58.26 2.65
N GLN A 389 -24.54 57.69 1.89
CA GLN A 389 -23.79 58.42 0.86
C GLN A 389 -24.69 58.97 -0.26
N TYR A 390 -25.69 58.20 -0.67
CA TYR A 390 -26.68 58.63 -1.65
C TYR A 390 -27.50 59.83 -1.13
N LEU A 391 -28.00 59.76 0.11
CA LEU A 391 -28.74 60.86 0.74
C LEU A 391 -27.87 62.10 0.90
N ASP A 392 -26.60 61.92 1.28
CA ASP A 392 -25.62 63.02 1.35
C ASP A 392 -25.43 63.69 -0.02
N GLY A 393 -25.25 62.87 -1.07
CA GLY A 393 -25.11 63.34 -2.44
C GLY A 393 -26.35 64.06 -2.96
N LEU A 394 -27.54 63.57 -2.62
CA LEU A 394 -28.82 64.17 -2.99
C LEU A 394 -29.01 65.55 -2.35
N GLY A 395 -28.65 65.69 -1.06
CA GLY A 395 -28.67 66.97 -0.35
C GLY A 395 -27.69 67.99 -0.96
N ARG A 396 -26.45 67.55 -1.24
CA ARG A 396 -25.44 68.39 -1.91
C ARG A 396 -25.86 68.80 -3.32
N PHE A 397 -26.46 67.89 -4.09
CA PHE A 397 -26.95 68.18 -5.44
C PHE A 397 -28.04 69.25 -5.43
N ARG A 398 -28.95 69.22 -4.44
CA ARG A 398 -29.99 70.23 -4.27
C ARG A 398 -29.42 71.62 -4.00
N GLU A 399 -28.37 71.73 -3.20
CA GLU A 399 -27.69 73.00 -2.96
C GLU A 399 -26.87 73.45 -4.19
N LEU A 400 -26.21 72.52 -4.88
CA LEU A 400 -25.50 72.81 -6.14
C LEU A 400 -26.45 73.38 -7.21
N GLN A 401 -27.68 72.87 -7.30
CA GLN A 401 -28.69 73.36 -8.25
C GLN A 401 -29.08 74.83 -8.01
N LYS A 402 -28.96 75.34 -6.78
CA LYS A 402 -29.31 76.73 -6.42
C LYS A 402 -28.23 77.75 -6.82
N LEU A 403 -27.00 77.31 -7.08
CA LEU A 403 -25.89 78.17 -7.50
C LEU A 403 -26.07 78.67 -8.95
N ALA A 404 -25.43 79.78 -9.31
CA ALA A 404 -25.37 80.25 -10.69
C ALA A 404 -24.49 79.33 -11.55
N ASP A 405 -24.73 79.25 -12.86
CA ASP A 405 -24.02 78.31 -13.74
C ASP A 405 -22.50 78.55 -13.78
N ASP A 406 -22.07 79.80 -13.68
CA ASP A 406 -20.69 80.26 -13.62
C ASP A 406 -19.96 79.73 -12.36
N GLU A 407 -20.69 79.63 -11.24
CA GLU A 407 -20.18 79.15 -9.95
C GLU A 407 -20.15 77.61 -9.90
N LYS A 408 -21.10 76.92 -10.53
CA LYS A 408 -21.13 75.45 -10.61
C LYS A 408 -19.89 74.86 -11.27
N GLN A 409 -19.33 75.56 -12.26
CA GLN A 409 -18.14 75.09 -12.99
C GLN A 409 -16.84 75.22 -12.18
N SER A 410 -16.86 76.02 -11.11
CA SER A 410 -15.69 76.33 -10.27
C SER A 410 -15.69 75.61 -8.92
N VAL A 411 -16.83 75.04 -8.49
CA VAL A 411 -17.00 74.41 -7.18
C VAL A 411 -16.94 72.89 -7.30
N ARG A 412 -16.13 72.24 -6.45
CA ARG A 412 -16.09 70.78 -6.38
C ARG A 412 -17.32 70.26 -5.62
N PRO A 413 -17.95 69.15 -6.06
CA PRO A 413 -19.14 68.60 -5.40
C PRO A 413 -18.99 68.31 -3.90
N GLU A 414 -17.78 68.03 -3.45
CA GLU A 414 -17.43 67.74 -2.06
C GLU A 414 -17.46 68.99 -1.16
N ASP A 415 -17.23 70.17 -1.76
CA ASP A 415 -17.16 71.46 -1.06
C ASP A 415 -18.55 72.11 -0.87
N VAL A 416 -19.62 71.48 -1.41
CA VAL A 416 -21.01 71.95 -1.30
C VAL A 416 -21.63 71.50 0.03
N PRO A 417 -22.31 72.40 0.77
CA PRO A 417 -23.01 72.02 2.00
C PRO A 417 -24.04 70.91 1.74
N CYS A 418 -24.04 69.88 2.57
CA CYS A 418 -25.08 68.85 2.55
C CYS A 418 -26.26 69.32 3.40
N VAL A 419 -27.35 69.74 2.76
CA VAL A 419 -28.60 70.13 3.44
C VAL A 419 -29.68 69.10 3.13
N LYS A 420 -30.01 68.27 4.13
CA LYS A 420 -31.05 67.24 4.05
C LYS A 420 -32.41 67.79 4.47
N THR A 421 -33.50 67.22 3.96
CA THR A 421 -34.84 67.45 4.53
C THR A 421 -34.96 66.76 5.89
N ALA A 422 -35.96 67.13 6.69
CA ALA A 422 -36.20 66.48 7.99
C ALA A 422 -36.41 64.95 7.87
N GLU A 423 -37.09 64.51 6.81
CA GLU A 423 -37.34 63.10 6.52
C GLU A 423 -36.05 62.36 6.11
N GLU A 424 -35.19 62.99 5.30
CA GLU A 424 -33.90 62.42 4.88
C GLU A 424 -32.90 62.33 6.03
N GLU A 425 -32.94 63.30 6.94
CA GLU A 425 -32.15 63.30 8.17
C GLU A 425 -32.55 62.12 9.07
N GLU A 426 -33.84 61.81 9.19
CA GLU A 426 -34.35 60.67 9.96
C GLU A 426 -33.98 59.32 9.32
N LEU A 427 -34.09 59.20 7.99
CA LEU A 427 -33.65 58.04 7.23
C LEU A 427 -32.13 57.81 7.37
N SER A 428 -31.32 58.86 7.26
CA SER A 428 -29.86 58.80 7.45
C SER A 428 -29.51 58.29 8.85
N LYS A 429 -30.17 58.83 9.89
CA LYS A 429 -29.97 58.39 11.28
C LYS A 429 -30.33 56.92 11.47
N THR A 430 -31.42 56.46 10.86
CA THR A 430 -31.85 55.06 10.94
C THR A 430 -30.84 54.15 10.24
N ALA A 431 -30.36 54.51 9.05
CA ALA A 431 -29.34 53.77 8.33
C ALA A 431 -28.01 53.71 9.10
N GLU A 432 -27.55 54.83 9.68
CA GLU A 432 -26.35 54.88 10.52
C GLU A 432 -26.48 54.01 11.78
N GLN A 433 -27.66 53.99 12.41
CA GLN A 433 -27.94 53.09 13.53
C GLN A 433 -27.89 51.62 13.12
N MET A 434 -28.42 51.27 11.95
CA MET A 434 -28.35 49.90 11.41
C MET A 434 -26.90 49.50 11.11
N VAL A 435 -26.10 50.37 10.49
CA VAL A 435 -24.66 50.13 10.26
C VAL A 435 -23.94 49.90 11.58
N LYS A 436 -24.18 50.76 12.59
CA LYS A 436 -23.58 50.61 13.92
C LYS A 436 -23.97 49.28 14.56
N ARG A 437 -25.23 48.87 14.45
CA ARG A 437 -25.73 47.59 14.99
C ARG A 437 -25.09 46.40 14.27
N CYS A 438 -25.00 46.43 12.94
CA CYS A 438 -24.38 45.35 12.16
C CYS A 438 -22.88 45.20 12.49
N ARG A 439 -22.15 46.32 12.61
CA ARG A 439 -20.73 46.29 13.04
C ARG A 439 -20.56 45.71 14.45
N GLN A 440 -21.48 46.02 15.37
CA GLN A 440 -21.47 45.43 16.71
C GLN A 440 -21.73 43.91 16.65
N LEU A 441 -22.70 43.46 15.86
CA LEU A 441 -22.97 42.02 15.70
C LEU A 441 -21.78 41.29 15.08
N LEU A 442 -21.11 41.90 14.10
CA LEU A 442 -19.92 41.34 13.48
C LEU A 442 -18.78 41.20 14.49
N SER A 443 -18.54 42.21 15.34
CA SER A 443 -17.51 42.11 16.38
C SER A 443 -17.85 41.10 17.48
N GLU A 444 -19.13 40.98 17.85
CA GLU A 444 -19.61 39.94 18.78
C GLU A 444 -19.41 38.53 18.18
N GLN A 445 -19.69 38.35 16.88
CA GLN A 445 -19.49 37.10 16.16
C GLN A 445 -18.00 36.74 16.07
N GLU A 446 -17.13 37.67 15.68
CA GLU A 446 -15.68 37.46 15.62
C GLU A 446 -15.11 37.08 16.99
N ALA A 447 -15.55 37.74 18.06
CA ALA A 447 -15.15 37.40 19.42
C ALA A 447 -15.61 35.99 19.82
N LYS A 448 -16.84 35.59 19.46
CA LYS A 448 -17.36 34.25 19.70
C LYS A 448 -16.55 33.18 18.94
N LEU A 449 -16.27 33.41 17.66
CA LEU A 449 -15.46 32.50 16.83
C LEU A 449 -14.02 32.40 17.35
N ALA A 450 -13.41 33.51 17.74
CA ALA A 450 -12.07 33.52 18.34
C ALA A 450 -12.02 32.69 19.64
N LYS A 451 -13.04 32.81 20.50
CA LYS A 451 -13.16 32.01 21.71
C LYS A 451 -13.31 30.52 21.41
N LEU A 452 -14.19 30.15 20.47
CA LEU A 452 -14.39 28.76 20.06
C LEU A 452 -13.12 28.15 19.46
N LYS A 453 -12.40 28.91 18.63
CA LYS A 453 -11.11 28.48 18.08
C LYS A 453 -10.09 28.20 19.19
N TRP A 454 -9.98 29.10 20.16
CA TRP A 454 -9.09 28.92 21.32
C TRP A 454 -9.47 27.68 22.16
N GLU A 455 -10.76 27.45 22.40
CA GLU A 455 -11.23 26.25 23.11
C GLU A 455 -10.88 24.97 22.34
N ARG A 456 -11.06 24.97 21.01
CA ARG A 456 -10.73 23.84 20.14
C ARG A 456 -9.23 23.53 20.13
N GLU A 457 -8.39 24.56 20.07
CA GLU A 457 -6.93 24.40 20.16
C GLU A 457 -6.52 23.73 21.48
N ARG A 458 -7.09 24.17 22.61
CA ARG A 458 -6.84 23.54 23.92
C ARG A 458 -7.36 22.11 24.03
N LEU A 459 -8.51 21.81 23.46
CA LEU A 459 -9.05 20.45 23.41
C LEU A 459 -8.17 19.54 22.57
N THR A 460 -7.65 20.05 21.45
CA THR A 460 -6.72 19.33 20.58
C THR A 460 -5.41 19.06 21.31
N GLU A 461 -4.86 20.05 22.02
CA GLU A 461 -3.65 19.87 22.85
C GLU A 461 -3.88 18.82 23.94
N ARG A 462 -5.06 18.83 24.58
CA ARG A 462 -5.43 17.82 25.56
C ARG A 462 -5.51 16.43 24.93
N GLN A 463 -6.12 16.29 23.76
CA GLN A 463 -6.13 15.02 23.00
C GLN A 463 -4.69 14.52 22.78
N ARG A 464 -3.78 15.40 22.34
CA ARG A 464 -2.35 15.06 22.14
C ARG A 464 -1.67 14.62 23.43
N SER A 465 -2.00 15.25 24.56
CA SER A 465 -1.46 14.88 25.86
C SER A 465 -1.94 13.49 26.31
N LEU A 466 -3.22 13.16 26.07
CA LEU A 466 -3.78 11.84 26.35
C LEU A 466 -3.12 10.76 25.47
N GLY A 467 -2.83 11.09 24.21
CA GLY A 467 -2.08 10.23 23.27
C GLY A 467 -0.68 9.82 23.76
N LYS A 468 -0.06 10.60 24.64
CA LYS A 468 1.30 10.35 25.18
C LYS A 468 1.30 9.61 26.52
N LEU A 469 0.14 9.35 27.10
CA LEU A 469 0.07 8.62 28.37
C LEU A 469 0.46 7.17 28.16
N LEU A 470 1.32 6.66 29.06
CA LEU A 470 1.81 5.27 29.03
C LEU A 470 2.51 4.91 27.70
N THR A 471 3.20 5.86 27.08
CA THR A 471 4.01 5.62 25.86
C THR A 471 5.52 5.74 26.09
N ASP A 472 5.95 6.26 27.24
CA ASP A 472 7.37 6.41 27.63
C ASP A 472 7.60 5.82 29.04
N PRO A 473 8.46 4.79 29.18
CA PRO A 473 8.76 4.20 30.49
C PRO A 473 9.50 5.14 31.44
N ASN A 474 10.13 6.21 30.94
CA ASN A 474 10.84 7.19 31.76
C ASN A 474 9.97 8.36 32.21
N HIS A 475 8.68 8.35 31.87
CA HIS A 475 7.77 9.41 32.24
C HIS A 475 7.64 9.51 33.77
N ARG A 476 7.67 10.74 34.30
CA ARG A 476 7.54 10.97 35.76
C ARG A 476 6.11 10.69 36.23
N GLY A 477 5.96 10.10 37.42
CA GLY A 477 4.65 9.88 38.04
C GLY A 477 3.91 8.62 37.57
N LEU A 478 4.62 7.64 37.01
CA LEU A 478 4.05 6.32 36.70
C LEU A 478 3.62 5.61 37.99
N SER A 479 2.36 5.13 38.02
CA SER A 479 1.78 4.35 39.12
C SER A 479 2.49 3.01 39.31
N LYS A 480 2.93 2.40 38.21
CA LYS A 480 3.59 1.10 38.12
C LYS A 480 4.62 1.15 36.98
N PRO A 481 5.72 0.38 37.07
CA PRO A 481 6.69 0.27 35.96
C PRO A 481 6.03 -0.32 34.71
N PHE A 482 6.64 -0.08 33.55
CA PHE A 482 6.17 -0.72 32.31
C PHE A 482 6.42 -2.22 32.38
N ILE A 483 5.43 -2.99 31.96
CA ILE A 483 5.48 -4.46 31.91
C ILE A 483 5.56 -4.91 30.44
N GLY A 484 5.08 -4.08 29.51
CA GLY A 484 5.08 -4.32 28.09
C GLY A 484 6.46 -4.39 27.46
N LYS A 485 6.54 -5.14 26.37
CA LYS A 485 7.73 -5.26 25.54
C LYS A 485 8.05 -3.93 24.85
N LYS A 486 9.33 -3.68 24.64
CA LYS A 486 9.85 -2.60 23.80
C LYS A 486 9.91 -3.10 22.36
N TYR A 487 9.15 -2.49 21.46
CA TYR A 487 9.24 -2.78 20.02
C TYR A 487 10.13 -1.75 19.33
N LEU A 488 10.92 -2.23 18.38
CA LEU A 488 11.73 -1.41 17.49
C LEU A 488 11.15 -1.49 16.08
N LEU A 489 11.06 -0.37 15.39
CA LEU A 489 10.61 -0.33 14.01
C LEU A 489 11.63 -1.06 13.11
N ARG A 490 11.21 -2.14 12.43
CA ARG A 490 12.08 -2.96 11.58
C ARG A 490 11.87 -2.78 10.08
N GLY A 491 10.74 -2.20 9.67
CA GLY A 491 10.49 -1.91 8.26
C GLY A 491 9.19 -1.15 8.05
N VAL A 492 9.08 -0.50 6.88
CA VAL A 492 7.89 0.24 6.44
C VAL A 492 7.72 0.04 4.93
N SER A 493 6.53 -0.30 4.48
CA SER A 493 6.15 -0.33 3.07
C SER A 493 5.19 0.83 2.79
N THR A 494 5.56 1.72 1.87
CA THR A 494 4.70 2.85 1.46
C THR A 494 3.82 2.53 0.26
N GLY A 495 3.95 1.31 -0.28
CA GLY A 495 3.25 0.83 -1.47
C GLY A 495 3.92 -0.44 -1.99
N LYS A 496 3.45 -0.97 -3.13
CA LYS A 496 3.98 -2.21 -3.73
C LYS A 496 5.43 -2.12 -4.20
N ASP A 497 5.87 -0.91 -4.54
CA ASP A 497 7.15 -0.68 -5.24
C ASP A 497 8.27 -0.16 -4.33
N VAL A 498 7.96 0.30 -3.11
CA VAL A 498 8.93 0.95 -2.22
C VAL A 498 8.85 0.36 -0.82
N THR A 499 9.97 -0.20 -0.36
CA THR A 499 10.11 -0.84 0.95
C THR A 499 11.33 -0.27 1.68
N TYR A 500 11.16 0.09 2.94
CA TYR A 500 12.23 0.46 3.84
C TYR A 500 12.46 -0.68 4.82
N VAL A 501 13.71 -1.13 4.95
CA VAL A 501 14.05 -2.24 5.86
C VAL A 501 15.25 -1.89 6.72
N CYS A 502 15.18 -2.30 7.97
CA CYS A 502 16.26 -2.18 8.94
C CYS A 502 17.04 -3.49 8.99
N LYS A 503 18.25 -3.45 8.43
CA LYS A 503 19.20 -4.56 8.48
C LYS A 503 20.21 -4.29 9.58
N ARG A 504 20.48 -5.30 10.39
CA ARG A 504 21.54 -5.23 11.40
C ARG A 504 22.86 -5.58 10.74
N GLU A 505 23.85 -4.69 10.77
CA GLU A 505 25.18 -5.03 10.28
C GLU A 505 25.77 -6.16 11.15
N GLU A 506 26.35 -7.17 10.48
CA GLU A 506 27.10 -8.20 11.18
C GLU A 506 28.34 -7.55 11.80
N PRO A 507 28.61 -7.75 13.10
CA PRO A 507 29.78 -7.16 13.74
C PRO A 507 31.02 -7.64 13.00
N SER A 508 31.86 -6.69 12.55
CA SER A 508 33.10 -7.04 11.89
C SER A 508 33.96 -7.81 12.90
N LEU A 509 34.30 -9.07 12.58
CA LEU A 509 35.14 -9.92 13.43
C LEU A 509 36.58 -9.37 13.59
N ILE A 510 36.90 -8.26 12.91
CA ILE A 510 38.23 -7.65 12.83
C ILE A 510 38.33 -6.43 13.77
N GLU A 511 37.22 -5.80 14.17
CA GLU A 511 37.20 -4.64 15.06
C GLU A 511 36.64 -5.00 16.44
N LEU A 512 37.49 -5.64 17.26
CA LEU A 512 37.27 -5.93 18.69
C LEU A 512 37.47 -4.66 19.56
N ASP A 513 36.84 -3.55 19.21
CA ASP A 513 36.68 -2.45 20.16
C ASP A 513 35.42 -2.73 20.99
N GLU A 514 35.52 -2.68 22.32
CA GLU A 514 34.46 -3.03 23.28
C GLU A 514 33.16 -2.18 23.17
N ASN A 515 33.10 -1.24 22.22
CA ASN A 515 31.99 -0.30 22.02
C ASN A 515 31.30 -0.37 20.63
N SER A 516 31.73 -1.20 19.68
CA SER A 516 31.06 -1.34 18.38
C SER A 516 29.89 -2.34 18.46
N GLY A 517 28.84 -1.97 19.20
CA GLY A 517 27.57 -2.71 19.14
C GLY A 517 27.03 -2.76 17.71
N PRO A 518 26.23 -3.79 17.35
CA PRO A 518 25.69 -3.92 16.00
C PRO A 518 24.92 -2.67 15.60
N VAL A 519 25.32 -2.05 14.49
CA VAL A 519 24.70 -0.83 13.96
C VAL A 519 23.51 -1.24 13.10
N ASP A 520 22.34 -0.71 13.44
CA ASP A 520 21.14 -0.87 12.62
C ASP A 520 21.25 0.09 11.40
N GLN A 521 21.24 -0.48 10.20
CA GLN A 521 21.36 0.23 8.93
C GLN A 521 20.04 0.17 8.15
N TRP A 522 19.56 1.32 7.70
CA TRP A 522 18.32 1.42 6.94
C TRP A 522 18.58 1.41 5.44
N TRP A 523 17.81 0.59 4.74
CA TRP A 523 17.84 0.44 3.29
C TRP A 523 16.49 0.85 2.70
N ARG A 524 16.52 1.67 1.65
CA ARG A 524 15.38 1.93 0.77
C ARG A 524 15.51 1.05 -0.46
N LEU A 525 14.55 0.16 -0.65
CA LEU A 525 14.46 -0.78 -1.75
C LEU A 525 13.31 -0.32 -2.64
N SER A 526 13.58 -0.15 -3.94
CA SER A 526 12.54 0.23 -4.89
C SER A 526 12.63 -0.53 -6.20
N TYR A 527 11.47 -0.86 -6.75
CA TYR A 527 11.33 -1.43 -8.08
C TYR A 527 10.54 -0.50 -8.99
N THR A 528 10.95 -0.33 -10.25
CA THR A 528 10.23 0.45 -11.24
C THR A 528 10.38 -0.19 -12.61
N THR A 529 9.28 -0.72 -13.15
CA THR A 529 9.24 -1.34 -14.47
C THR A 529 9.58 -0.31 -15.55
N GLY A 530 10.41 -0.69 -16.52
CA GLY A 530 10.80 0.17 -17.64
C GLY A 530 11.86 1.23 -17.33
N ASP A 531 12.34 1.36 -16.09
CA ASP A 531 13.49 2.21 -15.77
C ASP A 531 14.81 1.55 -16.23
N ALA A 532 15.83 2.36 -16.52
CA ALA A 532 17.15 1.89 -16.93
C ALA A 532 17.84 1.06 -15.83
N GLN A 533 17.52 1.33 -14.57
CA GLN A 533 17.86 0.51 -13.41
C GLN A 533 16.57 0.20 -12.64
N PRO A 534 15.88 -0.91 -12.97
CA PRO A 534 14.57 -1.18 -12.44
C PRO A 534 14.60 -1.49 -10.95
N ALA A 535 15.70 -2.03 -10.42
CA ALA A 535 15.86 -2.29 -8.99
C ALA A 535 16.93 -1.37 -8.40
N LYS A 536 16.59 -0.68 -7.31
CA LYS A 536 17.50 0.23 -6.59
C LYS A 536 17.51 -0.11 -5.11
N ALA A 537 18.70 -0.15 -4.51
CA ALA A 537 18.90 -0.32 -3.08
C ALA A 537 19.82 0.78 -2.57
N GLU A 538 19.31 1.62 -1.67
CA GLU A 538 20.01 2.82 -1.18
C GLU A 538 20.09 2.81 0.34
N VAL A 539 21.29 3.00 0.89
CA VAL A 539 21.46 3.24 2.34
C VAL A 539 20.88 4.61 2.69
N ARG A 540 20.07 4.67 3.75
CA ARG A 540 19.46 5.91 4.24
C ARG A 540 19.78 6.09 5.72
N LEU A 541 20.18 7.31 6.11
CA LEU A 541 20.16 7.71 7.52
C LEU A 541 18.71 8.05 7.87
N MET A 542 18.17 7.39 8.90
CA MET A 542 16.77 7.56 9.29
C MET A 542 16.55 8.93 9.95
N SER A 543 16.31 9.95 9.13
CA SER A 543 15.56 11.15 9.51
C SER A 543 14.19 11.03 8.84
N ILE A 544 13.29 10.22 9.41
CA ILE A 544 11.88 10.25 8.98
C ILE A 544 11.22 11.48 9.59
N ARG A 545 11.63 12.65 9.11
CA ARG A 545 10.69 13.76 8.95
C ARG A 545 10.20 13.60 7.52
N TYR A 546 8.94 13.23 7.34
CA TYR A 546 8.26 13.32 6.05
C TYR A 546 8.37 14.78 5.55
N ARG A 547 9.44 15.07 4.80
CA ARG A 547 9.50 16.23 3.93
C ARG A 547 9.10 15.72 2.56
N HIS A 548 7.87 16.09 2.19
CA HIS A 548 7.30 16.11 0.85
C HIS A 548 7.92 15.14 -0.16
N ILE A 549 7.24 14.01 -0.36
CA ILE A 549 7.27 13.31 -1.64
C ILE A 549 5.82 12.99 -2.00
N PHE A 550 5.16 13.97 -2.61
CA PHE A 550 4.23 13.81 -3.72
C PHE A 550 4.49 14.95 -4.70
#